data_AF-A0A7S5DQA4-F1
#
_entry.id   AF-A0A7S5DQA4-F1
#
_cell.length_a   1.000
_cell.length_b   1.000
_cell.length_c   1.000
_cell.angle_alpha   90.00
_cell.angle_beta   90.00
_cell.angle_gamma   90.00
#
_symmetry.space_group_name_H-M   'P 1'
#
loop_
_entity.id
_entity.type
_entity.pdbx_description
1 polymer ?
#
loop_
_entity_poly.entity_id
_entity_poly.type
_entity_poly.pdbx_seq_one_letter_code
_entity_poly.pdbx_strand_id
1 'polypeptide(L)'
;MEKPVRIGALIASPILFGLFVYLIIVDAGARQYSTVGVLLVFAVIATRIDEITNLTFSATGVQAELARTLREAEATISQLQRIAEVFGQISVQQITLSNRWDGLSSKEKREAIARIERELKGIDLTDDRIEKVLSTQRDYDRFDYYLWVAQTLPAPPTVEQVTAFTSFSSAFPNASASAVPSVGDVEAFLSEHGIATGEWLERLNDWKQYEHDHTHRRIDLWDNRHAPSS
;
A
#
# COMPACT_ATOMS: atom_id res chain seq x y z
N MET A 1 -26.82 16.97 -22.41
CA MET A 1 -27.00 15.51 -22.59
C MET A 1 -28.50 15.21 -22.54
N GLU A 2 -29.04 14.22 -23.26
CA GLU A 2 -30.49 14.00 -23.26
C GLU A 2 -31.01 13.63 -21.85
N LYS A 3 -32.06 14.32 -21.39
CA LYS A 3 -32.79 14.08 -20.11
C LYS A 3 -32.91 12.60 -19.67
N PRO A 4 -33.13 11.60 -20.53
CA PRO A 4 -33.14 10.18 -20.16
C PRO A 4 -31.87 9.66 -19.47
N VAL A 5 -30.67 10.09 -19.88
CA VAL A 5 -29.41 9.56 -19.32
C VAL A 5 -29.23 9.95 -17.86
N ARG A 6 -29.64 11.18 -17.51
CA ARG A 6 -29.56 11.70 -16.14
C ARG A 6 -30.55 11.04 -15.19
N ILE A 7 -31.78 10.82 -15.65
CA ILE A 7 -32.79 10.08 -14.89
C ILE A 7 -32.32 8.65 -14.64
N GLY A 8 -31.74 8.01 -15.66
CA GLY A 8 -31.11 6.69 -15.52
C GLY A 8 -29.99 6.68 -14.48
N ALA A 9 -29.08 7.66 -14.50
CA ALA A 9 -27.98 7.76 -13.55
C ALA A 9 -28.43 8.06 -12.10
N LEU A 10 -29.45 8.90 -11.92
CA LEU A 10 -30.03 9.21 -10.60
C LEU A 10 -30.69 8.00 -9.95
N ILE A 11 -31.31 7.12 -10.75
CA ILE A 11 -31.90 5.87 -10.27
C ILE A 11 -30.84 4.80 -10.07
N ALA A 12 -29.87 4.70 -10.98
CA ALA A 12 -28.82 3.68 -10.92
C ALA A 12 -27.85 3.89 -9.75
N SER A 13 -27.53 5.14 -9.38
CA SER A 13 -26.56 5.44 -8.32
C SER A 13 -26.92 4.83 -6.95
N PRO A 14 -28.13 5.03 -6.38
CA PRO A 14 -28.49 4.41 -5.11
C PRO A 14 -28.60 2.88 -5.19
N ILE A 15 -29.00 2.33 -6.34
CA ILE A 15 -29.08 0.88 -6.57
C ILE A 15 -27.66 0.27 -6.57
N LEU A 16 -26.74 0.88 -7.32
CA LEU A 16 -25.34 0.44 -7.39
C LEU A 16 -24.65 0.60 -6.04
N PHE A 17 -24.95 1.66 -5.29
CA PHE A 17 -24.42 1.85 -3.94
C PHE A 17 -24.93 0.78 -2.98
N GLY A 18 -26.24 0.48 -2.98
CA GLY A 18 -26.81 -0.59 -2.18
C GLY A 18 -26.24 -1.97 -2.55
N LEU A 19 -26.05 -2.24 -3.84
CA LEU A 19 -25.44 -3.47 -4.34
C LEU A 19 -23.97 -3.59 -3.93
N PHE A 20 -23.22 -2.48 -3.97
CA PHE A 20 -21.84 -2.41 -3.55
C PHE A 20 -21.68 -2.72 -2.05
N VAL A 21 -22.49 -2.08 -1.20
CA VAL A 21 -22.51 -2.35 0.25
C VAL A 21 -22.91 -3.79 0.54
N TYR A 22 -23.91 -4.32 -0.16
CA TYR A 22 -24.34 -5.71 -0.03
C TYR A 22 -23.22 -6.70 -0.39
N LEU A 23 -22.49 -6.48 -1.49
CA LEU A 23 -21.39 -7.34 -1.91
C LEU A 23 -20.22 -7.32 -0.93
N ILE A 24 -20.00 -6.20 -0.24
CA ILE A 24 -19.02 -6.10 0.86
C ILE A 24 -19.46 -6.94 2.06
N ILE A 25 -20.74 -6.88 2.44
CA ILE A 25 -21.29 -7.62 3.59
C ILE A 25 -21.25 -9.14 3.36
N VAL A 26 -21.44 -9.59 2.12
CA VAL A 26 -21.51 -11.02 1.76
C VAL A 26 -20.15 -11.61 1.38
N ASP A 27 -19.06 -10.84 1.50
CA ASP A 27 -17.68 -11.24 1.13
C ASP A 27 -17.58 -11.79 -0.31
N ALA A 28 -18.24 -11.09 -1.24
CA ALA A 28 -18.22 -11.45 -2.64
C ALA A 28 -16.83 -11.24 -3.26
N GLY A 29 -16.41 -12.13 -4.16
CA GLY A 29 -15.05 -12.15 -4.70
C GLY A 29 -14.60 -10.82 -5.33
N ALA A 30 -13.29 -10.53 -5.23
CA ALA A 30 -12.66 -9.24 -5.57
C ALA A 30 -13.10 -8.59 -6.89
N ARG A 31 -13.38 -9.41 -7.90
CA ARG A 31 -13.82 -8.96 -9.24
C ARG A 31 -15.22 -8.32 -9.22
N GLN A 32 -16.12 -8.77 -8.34
CA GLN A 32 -17.53 -8.39 -8.33
C GLN A 32 -17.75 -7.00 -7.70
N TYR A 33 -17.20 -6.71 -6.52
CA TYR A 33 -17.33 -5.37 -5.95
C TYR A 33 -16.50 -4.32 -6.70
N SER A 34 -15.34 -4.69 -7.28
CA SER A 34 -14.54 -3.78 -8.10
C SER A 34 -15.29 -3.28 -9.33
N THR A 35 -16.03 -4.17 -10.00
CA THR A 35 -16.85 -3.82 -11.18
C THR A 35 -18.00 -2.89 -10.81
N VAL A 36 -18.68 -3.17 -9.70
CA VAL A 36 -19.80 -2.37 -9.21
C VAL A 36 -19.33 -1.00 -8.71
N GLY A 37 -18.16 -0.93 -8.06
CA GLY A 37 -17.53 0.32 -7.63
C GLY A 37 -17.19 1.24 -8.80
N VAL A 38 -16.61 0.71 -9.88
CA VAL A 38 -16.33 1.49 -11.11
C VAL A 38 -17.62 2.04 -11.72
N LEU A 39 -18.66 1.20 -11.85
CA LEU A 39 -19.95 1.61 -12.40
C LEU A 39 -20.64 2.68 -11.53
N LEU A 40 -20.51 2.59 -10.22
CA LEU A 40 -21.02 3.59 -9.29
C LEU A 40 -20.34 4.96 -9.51
N VAL A 41 -19.01 4.98 -9.66
CA VAL A 41 -18.25 6.22 -9.93
C VAL A 41 -18.73 6.87 -11.23
N PHE A 42 -18.88 6.11 -12.31
CA PHE A 42 -19.39 6.63 -13.58
C PHE A 42 -20.86 7.12 -13.47
N ALA A 43 -21.71 6.41 -12.73
CA ALA A 43 -23.08 6.83 -12.49
C ALA A 43 -23.16 8.17 -11.75
N VAL A 44 -22.33 8.35 -10.72
CA VAL A 44 -22.24 9.62 -9.97
C VAL A 44 -21.76 10.76 -10.86
N ILE A 45 -20.70 10.55 -11.65
CA ILE A 45 -20.19 11.56 -12.60
C ILE A 45 -21.29 11.95 -13.62
N ALA A 46 -22.02 10.97 -14.16
CA ALA A 46 -23.09 11.23 -15.12
C ALA A 46 -24.24 12.07 -14.54
N THR A 47 -24.49 12.03 -13.22
CA THR A 47 -25.51 12.91 -12.59
C THR A 47 -25.11 14.38 -12.52
N ARG A 48 -23.81 14.70 -12.63
CA ARG A 48 -23.24 16.04 -12.39
C ARG A 48 -22.80 16.79 -13.65
N ILE A 49 -22.77 16.13 -14.81
CA ILE A 49 -22.30 16.73 -16.07
C ILE A 49 -23.13 17.95 -16.53
N ASP A 50 -24.45 17.98 -16.30
CA ASP A 50 -25.28 19.11 -16.74
C ASP A 50 -25.07 20.40 -15.91
N GLU A 51 -24.53 20.32 -14.69
CA GLU A 51 -24.19 21.52 -13.89
C GLU A 51 -23.05 22.33 -14.53
N ILE A 52 -22.28 21.73 -15.44
CA ILE A 52 -21.18 22.37 -16.16
C ILE A 52 -21.67 23.15 -17.40
N THR A 53 -22.89 22.90 -17.89
CA THR A 53 -23.32 23.38 -19.23
C THR A 53 -24.34 24.53 -19.23
N ASN A 54 -24.99 24.86 -18.11
CA ASN A 54 -25.94 25.98 -18.04
C ASN A 54 -25.27 27.30 -17.60
N LEU A 55 -24.23 27.72 -18.32
CA LEU A 55 -23.59 29.02 -18.14
C LEU A 55 -24.40 30.12 -18.85
N THR A 56 -25.25 30.85 -18.12
CA THR A 56 -25.87 32.09 -18.61
C THR A 56 -24.84 33.22 -18.71
N PHE A 57 -24.58 33.69 -19.93
CA PHE A 57 -23.54 34.65 -20.26
C PHE A 57 -23.85 36.08 -19.77
N SER A 58 -23.19 36.53 -18.70
CA SER A 58 -22.96 37.95 -18.40
C SER A 58 -21.50 38.15 -17.96
N ALA A 59 -20.82 39.19 -18.44
CA ALA A 59 -19.35 39.34 -18.31
C ALA A 59 -18.83 39.32 -16.85
N THR A 60 -19.65 39.71 -15.87
CA THR A 60 -19.35 39.65 -14.43
C THR A 60 -19.86 38.37 -13.75
N GLY A 61 -20.95 37.78 -14.23
CA GLY A 61 -21.49 36.51 -13.71
C GLY A 61 -20.68 35.29 -14.14
N VAL A 62 -20.09 35.32 -15.34
CA VAL A 62 -19.25 34.24 -15.87
C VAL A 62 -18.01 34.02 -15.01
N GLN A 63 -17.39 35.07 -14.48
CA GLN A 63 -16.19 34.94 -13.64
C GLN A 63 -16.53 34.36 -12.25
N ALA A 64 -17.66 34.76 -11.67
CA ALA A 64 -18.11 34.26 -10.36
C ALA A 64 -18.63 32.82 -10.43
N GLU A 65 -19.37 32.47 -11.49
CA GLU A 65 -19.85 31.11 -11.75
C GLU A 65 -18.68 30.19 -12.10
N LEU A 66 -17.76 30.61 -12.96
CA LEU A 66 -16.53 29.84 -13.26
C LEU A 66 -15.71 29.61 -11.99
N ALA A 67 -15.50 30.63 -11.16
CA ALA A 67 -14.80 30.47 -9.89
C ALA A 67 -15.55 29.55 -8.90
N ARG A 68 -16.89 29.50 -8.97
CA ARG A 68 -17.70 28.57 -8.18
C ARG A 68 -17.57 27.13 -8.70
N THR A 69 -17.73 26.91 -10.00
CA THR A 69 -17.59 25.59 -10.64
C THR A 69 -16.17 25.05 -10.49
N LEU A 70 -15.15 25.89 -10.60
CA LEU A 70 -13.75 25.49 -10.34
C LEU A 70 -13.57 25.05 -8.89
N ARG A 71 -14.09 25.81 -7.91
CA ARG A 71 -14.04 25.42 -6.49
C ARG A 71 -14.80 24.12 -6.21
N GLU A 72 -15.96 23.92 -6.84
CA GLU A 72 -16.74 22.68 -6.71
C GLU A 72 -16.03 21.48 -7.36
N ALA A 73 -15.38 21.69 -8.50
CA ALA A 73 -14.54 20.69 -9.15
C ALA A 73 -13.31 20.35 -8.30
N GLU A 74 -12.59 21.34 -7.76
CA GLU A 74 -11.47 21.13 -6.83
C GLU A 74 -11.90 20.37 -5.58
N ALA A 75 -13.05 20.72 -5.00
CA ALA A 75 -13.61 20.02 -3.84
C ALA A 75 -13.95 18.56 -4.19
N THR A 76 -14.49 18.30 -5.38
CA THR A 76 -14.80 16.95 -5.86
C THR A 76 -13.53 16.14 -6.10
N ILE A 77 -12.51 16.73 -6.73
CA ILE A 77 -11.19 16.10 -6.92
C ILE A 77 -10.58 15.74 -5.56
N SER A 78 -10.61 16.66 -4.58
CA SER A 78 -10.10 16.39 -3.24
C SER A 78 -10.84 15.23 -2.57
N GLN A 79 -12.16 15.14 -2.73
CA GLN A 79 -12.95 14.02 -2.22
C GLN A 79 -12.58 12.70 -2.89
N LEU A 80 -12.42 12.67 -4.22
CA LEU A 80 -11.99 11.49 -4.96
C LEU A 80 -10.58 11.04 -4.55
N GLN A 81 -9.65 11.98 -4.38
CA GLN A 81 -8.30 11.70 -3.87
C GLN A 81 -8.33 11.10 -2.47
N ARG A 82 -9.21 11.57 -1.57
CA ARG A 82 -9.36 10.99 -0.22
C ARG A 82 -9.92 9.56 -0.28
N ILE A 83 -10.90 9.32 -1.14
CA ILE A 83 -11.44 7.97 -1.35
C ILE A 83 -10.35 7.05 -1.89
N ALA A 84 -9.60 7.49 -2.89
CA ALA A 84 -8.49 6.74 -3.47
C ALA A 84 -7.39 6.45 -2.44
N GLU A 85 -7.05 7.40 -1.57
CA GLU A 85 -6.10 7.19 -0.46
C GLU A 85 -6.56 6.06 0.47
N VAL A 86 -7.83 6.08 0.89
CA VAL A 86 -8.39 5.05 1.79
C VAL A 86 -8.43 3.68 1.11
N PHE A 87 -8.89 3.61 -0.13
CA PHE A 87 -8.86 2.35 -0.88
C PHE A 87 -7.44 1.85 -1.12
N GLY A 88 -6.50 2.76 -1.40
CA GLY A 88 -5.07 2.44 -1.53
C GLY A 88 -4.52 1.82 -0.25
N GLN A 89 -4.79 2.43 0.91
CA GLN A 89 -4.37 1.92 2.23
C GLN A 89 -4.87 0.49 2.47
N ILE A 90 -6.18 0.27 2.29
CA ILE A 90 -6.80 -1.04 2.48
C ILE A 90 -6.21 -2.07 1.51
N SER A 91 -6.03 -1.70 0.23
CA SER A 91 -5.49 -2.60 -0.78
C SER A 91 -4.05 -2.99 -0.49
N VAL A 92 -3.19 -2.01 -0.14
CA VAL A 92 -1.80 -2.25 0.25
C VAL A 92 -1.74 -3.16 1.47
N GLN A 93 -2.58 -2.92 2.48
CA GLN A 93 -2.66 -3.78 3.66
C GLN A 93 -3.05 -5.22 3.28
N GLN A 94 -4.10 -5.41 2.49
CA GLN A 94 -4.54 -6.75 2.05
C GLN A 94 -3.45 -7.47 1.24
N ILE A 95 -2.80 -6.79 0.30
CA ILE A 95 -1.71 -7.37 -0.50
C ILE A 95 -0.52 -7.73 0.38
N THR A 96 -0.13 -6.85 1.30
CA THR A 96 0.99 -7.09 2.22
C THR A 96 0.75 -8.33 3.07
N LEU A 97 -0.47 -8.46 3.61
CA LEU A 97 -0.89 -9.56 4.48
C LEU A 97 -1.20 -10.87 3.74
N SER A 98 -1.56 -10.82 2.45
CA SER A 98 -1.70 -12.02 1.62
C SER A 98 -0.40 -12.86 1.69
N ASN A 99 -0.40 -14.18 1.56
CA ASN A 99 0.81 -15.05 1.60
C ASN A 99 1.59 -15.19 2.89
N ARG A 100 1.18 -14.56 3.98
CA ARG A 100 1.67 -15.06 5.27
C ARG A 100 1.09 -16.46 5.58
N TRP A 101 0.12 -16.94 4.79
CA TRP A 101 -0.54 -18.25 4.91
C TRP A 101 -0.73 -19.01 3.56
N ASP A 102 -1.09 -18.33 2.44
CA ASP A 102 -1.16 -18.81 1.03
C ASP A 102 -1.44 -17.58 0.08
N GLY A 103 -1.06 -17.59 -1.21
CA GLY A 103 -1.39 -16.52 -2.20
C GLY A 103 -0.34 -16.09 -3.28
N LEU A 104 -0.31 -14.78 -3.62
CA LEU A 104 0.71 -14.03 -4.42
C LEU A 104 2.21 -14.07 -3.96
N SER A 105 3.13 -14.39 -4.86
CA SER A 105 4.58 -14.25 -4.61
C SER A 105 5.03 -12.82 -4.19
N SER A 106 6.20 -12.72 -3.55
CA SER A 106 6.80 -11.42 -3.16
C SER A 106 6.89 -10.43 -4.32
N LYS A 107 7.23 -10.93 -5.52
CA LYS A 107 7.29 -10.15 -6.75
C LYS A 107 5.93 -9.62 -7.16
N GLU A 108 4.90 -10.47 -7.20
CA GLU A 108 3.54 -10.07 -7.55
C GLU A 108 2.97 -9.03 -6.59
N LYS A 109 3.28 -9.14 -5.29
CA LYS A 109 2.90 -8.11 -4.30
C LYS A 109 3.52 -6.76 -4.62
N ARG A 110 4.84 -6.70 -4.86
CA ARG A 110 5.52 -5.44 -5.19
C ARG A 110 4.98 -4.83 -6.47
N GLU A 111 4.73 -5.65 -7.50
CA GLU A 111 4.17 -5.18 -8.76
C GLU A 111 2.75 -4.61 -8.57
N ALA A 112 1.92 -5.26 -7.75
CA ALA A 112 0.58 -4.79 -7.43
C ALA A 112 0.62 -3.48 -6.62
N ILE A 113 1.49 -3.36 -5.61
CA ILE A 113 1.61 -2.14 -4.81
C ILE A 113 2.22 -1.00 -5.62
N ALA A 114 3.23 -1.25 -6.45
CA ALA A 114 3.79 -0.26 -7.37
C ALA A 114 2.74 0.23 -8.38
N ARG A 115 1.77 -0.62 -8.76
CA ARG A 115 0.62 -0.18 -9.56
C ARG A 115 -0.26 0.78 -8.79
N ILE A 116 -0.62 0.47 -7.54
CA ILE A 116 -1.39 1.38 -6.67
C ILE A 116 -0.67 2.73 -6.55
N GLU A 117 0.63 2.73 -6.26
CA GLU A 117 1.43 3.95 -6.17
C GLU A 117 1.35 4.79 -7.46
N ARG A 118 1.53 4.18 -8.63
CA ARG A 118 1.43 4.87 -9.92
C ARG A 118 0.04 5.48 -10.15
N GLU A 119 -1.04 4.77 -9.83
CA GLU A 119 -2.39 5.30 -9.99
C GLU A 119 -2.68 6.46 -9.02
N LEU A 120 -2.16 6.40 -7.79
CA LEU A 120 -2.28 7.50 -6.82
C LEU A 120 -1.48 8.73 -7.25
N LYS A 121 -0.29 8.55 -7.82
CA LYS A 121 0.46 9.65 -8.46
C LYS A 121 -0.30 10.23 -9.65
N GLY A 122 -0.95 9.37 -10.44
CA GLY A 122 -1.75 9.77 -11.62
C GLY A 122 -2.97 10.65 -11.31
N ILE A 123 -3.43 10.68 -10.06
CA ILE A 123 -4.51 11.57 -9.59
C ILE A 123 -3.98 12.74 -8.76
N ASP A 124 -2.69 13.07 -8.89
CA ASP A 124 -2.00 14.16 -8.18
C ASP A 124 -2.08 14.04 -6.64
N LEU A 125 -2.01 12.82 -6.11
CA LEU A 125 -1.82 12.63 -4.67
C LEU A 125 -0.38 13.00 -4.29
N THR A 126 -0.21 13.77 -3.21
CA THR A 126 1.12 14.21 -2.75
C THR A 126 1.94 13.02 -2.25
N ASP A 127 3.27 13.10 -2.38
CA ASP A 127 4.18 12.04 -1.94
C ASP A 127 3.95 11.67 -0.47
N ASP A 128 3.85 12.64 0.45
CA ASP A 128 3.55 12.40 1.88
C ASP A 128 2.29 11.54 2.11
N ARG A 129 1.25 11.72 1.29
CA ARG A 129 0.00 10.96 1.40
C ARG A 129 0.17 9.56 0.83
N ILE A 130 0.93 9.43 -0.24
CA ILE A 130 1.31 8.14 -0.81
C ILE A 130 2.18 7.36 0.18
N GLU A 131 3.13 8.00 0.86
CA GLU A 131 3.95 7.35 1.88
C GLU A 131 3.10 6.76 3.00
N LYS A 132 2.08 7.51 3.44
CA LYS A 132 1.10 7.03 4.41
C LYS A 132 0.28 5.85 3.89
N VAL A 133 -0.05 5.82 2.60
CA VAL A 133 -0.70 4.66 1.97
C VAL A 133 0.20 3.43 2.00
N LEU A 134 1.50 3.62 1.76
CA LEU A 134 2.51 2.56 1.70
C LEU A 134 3.06 2.16 3.07
N SER A 135 2.78 2.90 4.14
CA SER A 135 3.42 2.72 5.45
C SER A 135 3.27 1.30 6.01
N THR A 136 2.09 0.69 5.80
CA THR A 136 1.84 -0.69 6.23
C THR A 136 2.82 -1.66 5.57
N GLN A 137 3.06 -1.51 4.26
CA GLN A 137 4.05 -2.34 3.57
C GLN A 137 5.45 -2.10 4.15
N ARG A 138 5.82 -0.84 4.36
CA ARG A 138 7.14 -0.47 4.93
C ARG A 138 7.38 -1.12 6.30
N ASP A 139 6.40 -1.04 7.19
CA ASP A 139 6.47 -1.64 8.53
C ASP A 139 6.69 -3.16 8.46
N TYR A 140 5.98 -3.84 7.55
CA TYR A 140 6.15 -5.28 7.35
C TYR A 140 7.46 -5.66 6.66
N ASP A 141 7.92 -4.87 5.68
CA ASP A 141 9.21 -5.11 5.02
C ASP A 141 10.36 -4.96 6.04
N ARG A 142 10.32 -3.94 6.91
CA ARG A 142 11.29 -3.76 8.01
C ARG A 142 11.30 -4.96 8.95
N PHE A 143 10.12 -5.46 9.32
CA PHE A 143 10.02 -6.64 10.18
C PHE A 143 10.50 -7.91 9.49
N ASP A 144 10.22 -8.07 8.20
CA ASP A 144 10.73 -9.20 7.41
C ASP A 144 12.25 -9.14 7.27
N TYR A 145 12.85 -7.96 7.10
CA TYR A 145 14.30 -7.78 7.13
C TYR A 145 14.91 -8.17 8.47
N TYR A 146 14.30 -7.71 9.56
CA TYR A 146 14.70 -8.11 10.93
C TYR A 146 14.69 -9.65 11.08
N LEU A 147 13.61 -10.32 10.68
CA LEU A 147 13.53 -11.78 10.72
C LEU A 147 14.53 -12.44 9.78
N TRP A 148 14.76 -11.88 8.60
CA TRP A 148 15.64 -12.46 7.60
C TRP A 148 17.12 -12.39 8.00
N VAL A 149 17.55 -11.30 8.63
CA VAL A 149 18.86 -11.19 9.28
C VAL A 149 18.98 -12.22 10.39
N ALA A 150 17.93 -12.38 11.20
CA ALA A 150 17.89 -13.34 12.31
C ALA A 150 17.89 -14.82 11.91
N GLN A 151 17.77 -15.15 10.62
CA GLN A 151 17.68 -16.53 10.11
C GLN A 151 18.98 -17.07 9.53
N THR A 152 20.09 -16.32 9.56
CA THR A 152 21.37 -16.79 9.00
C THR A 152 22.44 -16.89 10.07
N LEU A 153 23.13 -18.03 10.07
CA LEU A 153 24.28 -18.30 10.92
C LEU A 153 25.50 -18.53 10.04
N PRO A 154 26.69 -18.01 10.43
CA PRO A 154 27.94 -18.41 9.81
C PRO A 154 28.12 -19.93 9.88
N ALA A 155 28.66 -20.54 8.83
CA ALA A 155 28.97 -21.97 8.80
C ALA A 155 30.50 -22.20 8.69
N PRO A 156 31.12 -23.02 9.56
CA PRO A 156 30.54 -23.67 10.74
C PRO A 156 30.32 -22.67 11.90
N PRO A 157 29.18 -22.73 12.63
CA PRO A 157 28.93 -21.81 13.73
C PRO A 157 29.71 -22.22 14.98
N THR A 158 30.12 -21.25 15.79
CA THR A 158 30.62 -21.49 17.15
C THR A 158 29.45 -21.75 18.12
N VAL A 159 29.73 -22.36 19.27
CA VAL A 159 28.71 -22.57 20.32
C VAL A 159 28.08 -21.23 20.74
N GLU A 160 28.89 -20.19 20.86
CA GLU A 160 28.45 -18.84 21.21
C GLU A 160 27.51 -18.25 20.17
N GLN A 161 27.81 -18.41 18.87
CA GLN A 161 26.94 -17.96 17.78
C GLN A 161 25.60 -18.72 17.75
N VAL A 162 25.62 -20.02 18.04
CA VAL A 162 24.37 -20.80 18.17
C VAL A 162 23.55 -20.31 19.36
N THR A 163 24.17 -20.06 20.51
CA THR A 163 23.49 -19.50 21.69
C THR A 163 22.88 -18.14 21.37
N ALA A 164 23.66 -17.24 20.76
CA ALA A 164 23.20 -15.92 20.32
C ALA A 164 21.94 -16.01 19.45
N PHE A 165 21.99 -16.85 18.42
CA PHE A 165 20.88 -17.09 17.50
C PHE A 165 19.63 -17.62 18.21
N THR A 166 19.78 -18.61 19.10
CA THR A 166 18.64 -19.15 19.86
C THR A 166 18.04 -18.14 20.85
N SER A 167 18.84 -17.18 21.32
CA SER A 167 18.41 -16.12 22.23
C SER A 167 17.96 -14.83 21.52
N PHE A 168 18.08 -14.75 20.20
CA PHE A 168 17.84 -13.52 19.44
C PHE A 168 16.44 -12.94 19.64
N SER A 169 15.40 -13.78 19.67
CA SER A 169 14.02 -13.35 19.96
C SER A 169 13.85 -12.84 21.40
N SER A 170 14.65 -13.34 22.34
CA SER A 170 14.63 -12.89 23.74
C SER A 170 15.40 -11.58 23.94
N ALA A 171 16.36 -11.26 23.07
CA ALA A 171 17.06 -9.98 23.06
C ALA A 171 16.15 -8.83 22.59
N PHE A 172 15.15 -9.14 21.74
CA PHE A 172 14.19 -8.17 21.21
C PHE A 172 12.73 -8.62 21.46
N PRO A 173 12.28 -8.68 22.72
CA PRO A 173 11.01 -9.31 23.09
C PRO A 173 9.77 -8.56 22.57
N ASN A 174 9.92 -7.27 22.23
CA ASN A 174 8.84 -6.42 21.72
C ASN A 174 8.85 -6.29 20.19
N ALA A 175 9.72 -7.04 19.49
CA ALA A 175 9.84 -6.95 18.04
C ALA A 175 8.52 -7.32 17.34
N SER A 176 7.99 -6.39 16.56
CA SER A 176 6.78 -6.57 15.76
C SER A 176 6.80 -5.66 14.53
N ALA A 177 5.85 -5.83 13.61
CA ALA A 177 5.74 -4.96 12.43
C ALA A 177 5.67 -3.46 12.79
N SER A 178 5.00 -3.11 13.88
CA SER A 178 4.91 -1.71 14.35
C SER A 178 6.03 -1.29 15.32
N ALA A 179 6.91 -2.21 15.72
CA ALA A 179 7.98 -1.96 16.67
C ALA A 179 9.22 -2.79 16.32
N VAL A 180 9.76 -2.59 15.11
CA VAL A 180 10.97 -3.25 14.65
C VAL A 180 12.19 -2.65 15.37
N PRO A 181 13.09 -3.46 15.95
CA PRO A 181 14.36 -2.98 16.49
C PRO A 181 15.14 -2.15 15.46
N SER A 182 15.98 -1.21 15.92
CA SER A 182 16.78 -0.44 14.97
C SER A 182 17.86 -1.33 14.34
N VAL A 183 18.26 -1.00 13.11
CA VAL A 183 19.39 -1.67 12.43
C VAL A 183 20.64 -1.64 13.30
N GLY A 184 20.88 -0.52 14.00
CA GLY A 184 22.02 -0.35 14.89
C GLY A 184 21.98 -1.27 16.11
N ASP A 185 20.81 -1.47 16.72
CA ASP A 185 20.67 -2.39 17.87
C ASP A 185 20.93 -3.84 17.45
N VAL A 186 20.42 -4.23 16.27
CA VAL A 186 20.65 -5.57 15.72
C VAL A 186 22.11 -5.77 15.32
N GLU A 187 22.74 -4.77 14.69
CA GLU A 187 24.16 -4.80 14.34
C GLU A 187 25.06 -4.91 15.57
N ALA A 188 24.75 -4.17 16.64
CA ALA A 188 25.47 -4.23 17.91
C ALA A 188 25.36 -5.63 18.55
N PHE A 189 24.13 -6.19 18.62
CA PHE A 189 23.90 -7.52 19.16
C PHE A 189 24.68 -8.60 18.41
N LEU A 190 24.67 -8.56 17.07
CA LEU A 190 25.36 -9.55 16.24
C LEU A 190 26.88 -9.41 16.36
N SER A 191 27.38 -8.18 16.38
CA SER A 191 28.82 -7.90 16.55
C SER A 191 29.35 -8.37 17.90
N GLU A 192 28.58 -8.20 18.98
CA GLU A 192 28.92 -8.67 20.32
C GLU A 192 29.13 -10.19 20.36
N HIS A 193 28.36 -10.94 19.57
CA HIS A 193 28.44 -12.41 19.50
C HIS A 193 29.35 -12.92 18.37
N GLY A 194 30.23 -12.06 17.83
CA GLY A 194 31.19 -12.44 16.79
C GLY A 194 30.56 -12.79 15.44
N ILE A 195 29.33 -12.33 15.18
CA ILE A 195 28.64 -12.47 13.89
C ILE A 195 28.88 -11.16 13.13
N ALA A 196 30.08 -11.04 12.54
CA ALA A 196 30.58 -9.79 11.93
C ALA A 196 30.93 -9.89 10.43
N THR A 197 30.92 -11.08 9.82
CA THR A 197 31.19 -11.28 8.38
C THR A 197 30.25 -12.30 7.70
N GLY A 198 30.15 -12.27 6.37
CA GLY A 198 29.40 -13.27 5.59
C GLY A 198 27.96 -12.85 5.27
N GLU A 199 27.08 -13.84 5.06
CA GLU A 199 25.71 -13.60 4.55
C GLU A 199 24.85 -12.73 5.49
N TRP A 200 25.08 -12.78 6.80
CA TRP A 200 24.36 -11.88 7.73
C TRP A 200 24.69 -10.40 7.45
N LEU A 201 25.96 -10.07 7.15
CA LEU A 201 26.39 -8.70 6.90
C LEU A 201 25.78 -8.19 5.61
N GLU A 202 25.70 -9.05 4.60
CA GLU A 202 25.02 -8.73 3.34
C GLU A 202 23.52 -8.49 3.55
N ARG A 203 22.85 -9.28 4.40
CA ARG A 203 21.42 -9.04 4.74
C ARG A 203 21.23 -7.78 5.58
N LEU A 204 22.15 -7.47 6.49
CA LEU A 204 22.14 -6.22 7.25
C LEU A 204 22.33 -5.03 6.31
N ASN A 205 23.24 -5.13 5.33
CA ASN A 205 23.43 -4.10 4.30
C ASN A 205 22.20 -3.96 3.39
N ASP A 206 21.49 -5.05 3.09
CA ASP A 206 20.21 -4.99 2.37
C ASP A 206 19.16 -4.19 3.17
N TRP A 207 19.09 -4.42 4.48
CA TRP A 207 18.18 -3.68 5.37
C TRP A 207 18.59 -2.21 5.49
N LYS A 208 19.89 -1.90 5.63
CA LYS A 208 20.40 -0.51 5.62
C LYS A 208 20.01 0.23 4.34
N GLN A 209 20.14 -0.42 3.19
CA GLN A 209 19.70 0.16 1.91
C GLN A 209 18.19 0.37 1.89
N TYR A 210 17.40 -0.58 2.38
CA TYR A 210 15.95 -0.43 2.43
C TYR A 210 15.49 0.74 3.32
N GLU A 211 16.14 0.95 4.47
CA GLU A 211 15.85 2.08 5.35
C GLU A 211 16.21 3.44 4.70
N HIS A 212 17.25 3.48 3.86
CA HIS A 212 17.70 4.71 3.20
C HIS A 212 16.94 5.01 1.89
N ASP A 213 16.85 4.03 1.00
CA ASP A 213 16.37 4.19 -0.38
C ASP A 213 14.97 3.62 -0.61
N HIS A 214 14.42 2.85 0.34
CA HIS A 214 13.18 2.09 0.17
C HIS A 214 13.23 1.12 -1.03
N THR A 215 14.43 0.61 -1.33
CA THR A 215 14.67 -0.37 -2.39
C THR A 215 15.36 -1.62 -1.85
N HIS A 216 15.07 -2.76 -2.46
CA HIS A 216 15.69 -4.04 -2.11
C HIS A 216 16.96 -4.25 -2.94
N ARG A 217 18.14 -4.26 -2.30
CA ARG A 217 19.46 -4.39 -2.96
C ARG A 217 19.61 -5.71 -3.74
N ARG A 218 19.34 -6.83 -3.08
CA ARG A 218 19.44 -8.20 -3.63
C ARG A 218 18.05 -8.77 -3.86
N ILE A 219 17.33 -8.20 -4.82
CA ILE A 219 15.89 -8.45 -4.98
C ILE A 219 15.54 -9.93 -5.20
N ASP A 220 16.37 -10.68 -5.92
CA ASP A 220 16.11 -12.10 -6.16
C ASP A 220 16.18 -12.91 -4.85
N LEU A 221 17.10 -12.56 -3.94
CA LEU A 221 17.18 -13.19 -2.62
C LEU A 221 16.02 -12.77 -1.73
N TRP A 222 15.62 -11.50 -1.80
CA TRP A 222 14.45 -10.99 -1.08
C TRP A 222 13.17 -11.70 -1.52
N ASP A 223 12.95 -11.82 -2.83
CA ASP A 223 11.73 -12.42 -3.38
C ASP A 223 11.64 -13.92 -3.03
N ASN A 224 12.79 -14.60 -2.89
CA ASN A 224 12.89 -16.01 -2.51
C ASN A 224 13.20 -16.28 -1.02
N ARG A 225 13.14 -15.26 -0.14
CA ARG A 225 13.53 -15.39 1.28
C ARG A 225 12.77 -16.45 2.08
N HIS A 226 11.58 -16.83 1.61
CA HIS A 226 10.72 -17.85 2.23
C HIS A 226 10.79 -19.22 1.51
N ALA A 227 11.58 -19.34 0.44
CA ALA A 227 11.76 -20.62 -0.23
C ALA A 227 12.56 -21.56 0.68
N PRO A 228 12.19 -22.85 0.79
CA PRO A 228 12.99 -23.80 1.54
C PRO A 228 14.40 -23.87 0.93
N SER A 229 15.42 -23.74 1.78
CA SER A 229 16.80 -23.97 1.37
C SER A 229 16.94 -25.41 0.86
N SER A 230 17.19 -25.58 -0.43
CA SER A 230 17.49 -26.86 -1.08
C SER A 230 18.85 -27.41 -0.66
#